data_AF-A0AAE8MMU6-F1
#
_entry.id   AF-A0AAE8MMU6-F1
#
_cell.length_a   1.000
_cell.length_b   1.000
_cell.length_c   1.000
_cell.angle_alpha   90.00
_cell.angle_beta   90.00
_cell.angle_gamma   90.00
#
_symmetry.space_group_name_H-M   'P 1'
#
loop_
_entity.id
_entity.type
_entity.pdbx_description
1 polymer ?
#
loop_
_entity_poly.entity_id
_entity_poly.type
_entity_poly.pdbx_seq_one_letter_code
_entity_poly.pdbx_strand_id
1 'polypeptide(L)'
;MRGMAAKPSEKSPTYPITVISVFGSPHSFRIDAGYLIQMKIPMPEVTQNGQPDPLSMSISSLKGLLFRQWRNTWGLKPVNPSFIRLIFFGKLLDDQMSLKGKC
;
A
#
# COMPACT_ATOMS: atom_id res chain seq x y z
N MET A 1 21.94 -4.42 -9.28
CA MET A 1 21.59 -2.98 -9.19
C MET A 1 20.80 -2.76 -7.90
N ARG A 2 21.33 -1.96 -6.97
CA ARG A 2 20.79 -1.72 -5.62
C ARG A 2 19.42 -1.05 -5.70
N GLY A 3 18.42 -1.58 -4.98
CA GLY A 3 17.14 -0.92 -4.77
C GLY A 3 17.35 0.36 -3.97
N MET A 4 17.14 1.50 -4.61
CA MET A 4 17.02 2.78 -3.93
C MET A 4 15.70 2.76 -3.15
N ALA A 5 15.77 2.42 -1.86
CA ALA A 5 14.68 2.76 -0.95
C ALA A 5 14.59 4.30 -0.96
N ALA A 6 13.51 4.83 -1.53
CA ALA A 6 13.23 6.26 -1.49
C ALA A 6 13.37 6.75 -0.05
N LYS A 7 14.18 7.78 0.18
CA LYS A 7 14.25 8.44 1.49
C LYS A 7 12.83 8.89 1.84
N PRO A 8 12.28 8.53 3.02
CA PRO A 8 11.00 9.06 3.45
C PRO A 8 11.14 10.58 3.52
N SER A 9 10.26 11.29 2.81
CA SER A 9 10.10 12.73 2.98
C SER A 9 9.65 12.95 4.43
N GLU A 10 10.50 13.52 5.28
CA GLU A 10 10.25 13.75 6.72
C GLU A 10 8.93 14.50 7.01
N LYS A 11 8.31 15.12 5.98
CA LYS A 11 7.08 15.91 6.10
C LYS A 11 5.82 15.16 5.65
N SER A 12 5.93 13.95 5.10
CA SER A 12 4.79 13.21 4.55
C SER A 12 4.34 12.10 5.50
N PRO A 13 3.04 11.99 5.84
CA PRO A 13 2.52 10.87 6.61
C PRO A 13 2.89 9.54 5.97
N THR A 14 3.52 8.66 6.76
CA THR A 14 3.86 7.30 6.33
C THR A 14 2.84 6.32 6.92
N TYR A 15 2.25 5.49 6.07
CA TYR A 15 1.25 4.51 6.49
C TYR A 15 1.87 3.10 6.48
N PRO A 16 1.98 2.46 7.67
CA PRO A 16 2.43 1.08 7.75
C PRO A 16 1.32 0.13 7.34
N ILE A 17 1.68 -0.87 6.53
CA ILE A 17 0.85 -1.98 6.09
C ILE A 17 1.55 -3.25 6.53
N THR A 18 0.82 -4.14 7.19
CA THR A 18 1.34 -5.45 7.59
C THR A 18 0.85 -6.50 6.61
N VAL A 19 1.78 -7.15 5.92
CA VAL A 19 1.50 -8.26 5.01
C VAL A 19 1.66 -9.55 5.79
N ILE A 20 0.59 -10.33 5.87
CA ILE A 20 0.56 -11.62 6.54
C ILE A 20 0.27 -12.68 5.49
N SER A 21 1.12 -13.71 5.43
CA SER A 21 0.96 -14.87 4.55
C SER A 21 0.69 -16.11 5.39
N VAL A 22 -0.05 -17.07 4.84
CA VAL A 22 -0.49 -18.30 5.54
C VAL A 22 0.67 -19.14 6.10
N PHE A 23 1.85 -19.00 5.51
CA PHE A 23 3.06 -19.76 5.89
C PHE A 23 4.23 -18.85 6.27
N GLY A 24 4.01 -17.55 6.41
CA GLY A 24 5.08 -16.55 6.55
C GLY A 24 4.94 -15.70 7.80
N SER A 25 6.07 -15.18 8.28
CA SER A 25 6.10 -14.13 9.31
C SER A 25 5.41 -12.85 8.80
N PRO A 26 4.88 -12.00 9.70
CA PRO A 26 4.36 -10.69 9.34
C PRO A 26 5.48 -9.82 8.73
N HIS A 27 5.17 -9.15 7.61
CA HIS A 27 6.10 -8.25 6.94
C HIS A 27 5.58 -6.83 6.94
N SER A 28 6.42 -5.87 7.36
CA SER A 28 6.07 -4.45 7.29
C SER A 28 6.36 -3.90 5.89
N PHE A 29 5.34 -3.29 5.29
CA PHE A 29 5.41 -2.51 4.06
C PHE A 29 4.96 -1.08 4.40
N ARG A 30 5.63 -0.06 3.86
CA ARG A 30 5.31 1.34 4.15
C ARG A 30 4.99 2.06 2.86
N ILE A 31 3.98 2.92 2.91
CA ILE A 31 3.59 3.79 1.81
C ILE A 31 3.61 5.25 2.27
N ASP A 32 4.03 6.14 1.38
CA ASP A 32 3.97 7.58 1.55
C ASP A 32 3.68 8.23 0.18
N ALA A 33 3.39 9.53 0.16
CA ALA A 33 3.04 10.24 -1.06
C ALA A 33 4.17 10.20 -2.11
N GLY A 34 5.43 10.34 -1.68
CA GLY A 34 6.58 10.31 -2.58
C GLY A 34 6.77 8.95 -3.24
N TYR A 35 6.60 7.88 -2.45
CA TYR A 35 6.64 6.50 -2.92
C TYR A 35 5.54 6.22 -3.95
N LEU A 36 4.30 6.65 -3.68
CA LEU A 36 3.19 6.46 -4.60
C LEU A 36 3.37 7.25 -5.91
N ILE A 37 3.90 8.47 -5.85
CA ILE A 37 4.27 9.26 -7.03
C ILE A 37 5.33 8.53 -7.87
N GLN A 38 6.38 8.02 -7.23
CA GLN A 38 7.43 7.26 -7.93
C GLN A 38 6.88 6.00 -8.60
N MET A 39 5.92 5.35 -7.96
CA MET A 39 5.23 4.17 -8.48
C MET A 39 4.09 4.50 -9.46
N LYS A 40 3.87 5.79 -9.76
CA LYS A 40 2.81 6.31 -10.63
C LYS A 40 1.40 5.85 -10.21
N ILE A 41 1.17 5.77 -8.90
CA ILE A 41 -0.14 5.43 -8.34
C ILE A 41 -0.97 6.71 -8.21
N PRO A 42 -2.21 6.74 -8.76
CA PRO A 42 -3.07 7.91 -8.63
C PRO A 42 -3.53 8.11 -7.19
N MET A 43 -3.43 9.36 -6.72
CA MET A 43 -3.96 9.84 -5.44
C MET A 43 -4.96 10.96 -5.75
N PRO A 44 -6.26 10.66 -5.90
CA PRO A 44 -7.25 11.60 -6.40
C PRO A 44 -7.53 12.77 -5.45
N GLU A 45 -7.19 12.64 -4.17
CA GLU A 45 -7.43 13.69 -3.19
C GLU A 45 -6.13 14.26 -2.63
N VAL A 46 -6.27 15.44 -2.02
CA VAL A 46 -5.21 16.12 -1.29
C VAL A 46 -5.52 16.14 0.21
N THR A 47 -4.47 16.10 1.00
CA THR A 47 -4.49 16.32 2.45
C THR A 47 -4.84 17.77 2.78
N GLN A 48 -5.16 18.05 4.04
CA GLN A 48 -5.41 19.42 4.53
C GLN A 48 -4.26 20.40 4.26
N ASN A 49 -3.04 19.87 4.08
CA ASN A 49 -1.84 20.65 3.80
C ASN A 49 -1.61 20.87 2.30
N GLY A 50 -2.57 20.54 1.44
CA GLY A 50 -2.49 20.69 -0.01
C GLY A 50 -1.58 19.68 -0.71
N GLN A 51 -1.10 18.65 0.00
CA GLN A 51 -0.26 17.59 -0.56
C GLN A 51 -1.09 16.38 -0.98
N PRO A 52 -0.72 15.61 -2.03
CA PRO A 52 -1.43 14.38 -2.42
C PRO A 52 -1.60 13.43 -1.23
N ASP A 53 -2.80 12.88 -1.07
CA ASP A 53 -3.16 12.02 0.07
C ASP A 53 -2.96 10.53 -0.27
N PRO A 54 -2.00 9.84 0.37
CA PRO A 54 -1.75 8.42 0.12
C PRO A 54 -2.95 7.51 0.44
N LEU A 55 -3.86 7.93 1.33
CA LEU A 55 -5.06 7.17 1.67
C LEU A 55 -6.18 7.31 0.64
N SER A 56 -6.09 8.28 -0.26
CA SER A 56 -7.10 8.50 -1.30
C SER A 56 -7.04 7.49 -2.44
N MET A 57 -5.96 6.69 -2.54
CA MET A 57 -5.84 5.66 -3.56
C MET A 57 -6.91 4.56 -3.38
N SER A 58 -7.25 3.88 -4.49
CA SER A 58 -8.16 2.74 -4.44
C SER A 58 -7.51 1.50 -3.83
N ILE A 59 -8.33 0.64 -3.23
CA ILE A 59 -7.90 -0.67 -2.70
C ILE A 59 -7.33 -1.56 -3.80
N SER A 60 -7.94 -1.55 -4.99
CA SER A 60 -7.40 -2.22 -6.18
C SER A 60 -5.97 -1.75 -6.52
N SER A 61 -5.70 -0.45 -6.43
CA SER A 61 -4.36 0.11 -6.66
C SER A 61 -3.36 -0.38 -5.60
N LEU A 62 -3.77 -0.43 -4.33
CA LEU A 62 -2.92 -0.96 -3.26
C LEU A 62 -2.65 -2.46 -3.42
N LYS A 63 -3.65 -3.27 -3.77
CA LYS A 63 -3.46 -4.70 -4.06
C LYS A 63 -2.48 -4.88 -5.23
N GLY A 64 -2.64 -4.11 -6.29
CA GLY A 64 -1.71 -4.10 -7.42
C GLY A 64 -0.29 -3.70 -7.02
N LEU A 65 -0.14 -2.71 -6.14
CA LEU A 65 1.15 -2.27 -5.62
C LEU A 65 1.85 -3.36 -4.80
N LEU A 66 1.14 -3.96 -3.84
CA LEU A 66 1.63 -5.07 -3.03
C LEU A 66 2.01 -6.27 -3.90
N PHE A 67 1.20 -6.58 -4.92
CA PHE A 67 1.47 -7.64 -5.87
C PHE A 67 2.75 -7.40 -6.69
N ARG A 68 2.99 -6.16 -7.12
CA ARG A 68 4.21 -5.78 -7.85
C ARG A 68 5.46 -5.82 -6.97
N GLN A 69 5.33 -5.40 -5.72
CA GLN A 69 6.41 -5.35 -4.74
C GLN A 69 6.60 -6.65 -3.96
N TRP A 70 5.87 -7.70 -4.32
CA TRP A 70 5.89 -8.98 -3.64
C TRP A 70 7.31 -9.55 -3.58
N ARG A 71 7.76 -9.90 -2.38
CA ARG A 71 9.10 -10.43 -2.13
C ARG A 71 9.01 -11.93 -1.88
N ASN A 72 10.00 -12.70 -2.32
CA ASN A 72 10.03 -14.15 -2.08
C ASN A 72 10.01 -14.49 -0.57
N THR A 73 10.53 -13.60 0.28
CA THR A 73 10.48 -13.77 1.74
C THR A 73 9.09 -13.63 2.33
N TRP A 74 8.15 -12.98 1.62
CA TRP A 74 6.74 -12.85 2.06
C TRP A 74 5.96 -14.15 1.84
N GLY A 75 6.59 -15.15 1.21
CA GLY A 75 5.98 -16.42 0.84
C GLY A 75 5.57 -16.45 -0.63
N LEU A 76 4.73 -17.42 -0.96
CA LEU A 76 4.27 -17.64 -2.33
C LEU A 76 3.51 -16.43 -2.85
N LYS A 77 3.98 -15.89 -3.98
CA LYS A 77 3.29 -14.80 -4.67
C LYS A 77 1.92 -15.31 -5.15
N PRO A 78 0.82 -14.60 -4.86
CA PRO A 78 -0.47 -14.97 -5.39
C PRO A 78 -0.47 -14.94 -6.92
N VAL A 79 -1.39 -15.66 -7.56
CA VAL A 79 -1.51 -15.68 -9.03
C VAL A 79 -2.08 -14.36 -9.57
N ASN A 80 -2.92 -13.68 -8.79
CA ASN A 80 -3.60 -12.45 -9.16
C ASN A 80 -3.68 -11.49 -7.96
N PRO A 81 -3.51 -10.15 -8.13
CA PRO A 81 -3.74 -9.17 -7.07
C PRO A 81 -5.10 -9.29 -6.36
N SER A 82 -6.16 -9.75 -7.03
CA SER A 82 -7.48 -9.96 -6.42
C SER A 82 -7.49 -11.00 -5.29
N PHE A 83 -6.50 -11.89 -5.24
CA PHE A 83 -6.35 -12.84 -4.12
C PHE A 83 -5.76 -12.22 -2.85
N ILE A 84 -5.24 -10.99 -2.94
CA ILE A 84 -4.81 -10.25 -1.76
C ILE A 84 -6.06 -9.71 -1.06
N ARG A 85 -6.22 -10.06 0.22
CA ARG A 85 -7.30 -9.57 1.08
C ARG A 85 -6.75 -8.48 1.99
N LEU A 86 -7.32 -7.28 1.91
CA LEU A 86 -6.97 -6.19 2.82
C LEU A 86 -8.01 -6.12 3.93
N ILE A 87 -7.54 -6.14 5.18
CA ILE A 87 -8.39 -6.14 6.37
C ILE A 87 -8.02 -4.92 7.21
N PHE A 88 -9.01 -4.12 7.58
CA PHE A 88 -8.85 -2.96 8.44
C PHE A 88 -9.89 -3.01 9.55
N PHE A 89 -9.44 -3.04 10.81
CA PHE A 89 -10.29 -3.21 12.00
C PHE A 89 -11.32 -4.35 11.85
N GLY A 90 -10.86 -5.52 11.41
CA GLY A 90 -11.69 -6.71 11.22
C GLY A 90 -12.65 -6.66 10.03
N LYS A 91 -12.65 -5.58 9.24
CA LYS A 91 -13.46 -5.45 8.02
C LYS A 91 -12.61 -5.73 6.79
N LEU A 92 -13.12 -6.61 5.92
CA LEU A 92 -12.55 -6.81 4.58
C LEU A 92 -12.86 -5.59 3.73
N LEU A 93 -11.83 -5.03 3.08
CA LEU A 93 -11.97 -3.88 2.21
C LEU A 93 -12.28 -4.30 0.77
N ASP A 94 -13.24 -3.61 0.15
CA ASP A 94 -13.65 -3.82 -1.24
C ASP A 94 -12.72 -3.07 -2.23
N ASP A 95 -12.55 -3.62 -3.42
CA ASP A 95 -11.62 -3.12 -4.46
C ASP A 95 -11.94 -1.72 -4.97
N GLN A 96 -13.23 -1.35 -4.97
CA GLN A 96 -13.70 -0.04 -5.44
C GLN A 96 -13.64 1.05 -4.36
N MET A 97 -13.34 0.69 -3.11
CA MET A 97 -13.24 1.66 -2.03
C MET A 97 -11.87 2.35 -2.03
N SER A 98 -11.80 3.54 -1.41
CA SER A 98 -10.55 4.17 -0.99
C SER A 98 -10.24 3.81 0.47
N LEU A 99 -8.98 3.99 0.91
CA LEU A 99 -8.61 3.80 2.32
C LEU A 99 -9.11 4.96 3.20
N LYS A 100 -9.35 6.13 2.58
CA LYS A 100 -9.81 7.33 3.25
C LYS A 100 -11.24 7.15 3.81
N GLY A 101 -11.44 7.55 5.07
CA GLY A 101 -12.73 7.40 5.77
C GLY A 101 -12.94 6.03 6.42
N LYS A 102 -11.95 5.14 6.37
CA LYS A 102 -11.90 3.93 7.20
C LYS A 102 -10.81 4.03 8.26
N CYS A 103 -9.69 4.70 7.95
CA CYS A 103 -8.58 5.00 8.86
C CYS A 103 -8.84 6.22 9.73
#